data_AF-A0A829ZTY6-F1
#
_entry.id   AF-A0A829ZTY6-F1
#
_cell.length_a   1.000
_cell.length_b   1.000
_cell.length_c   1.000
_cell.angle_alpha   90.00
_cell.angle_beta   90.00
_cell.angle_gamma   90.00
#
_symmetry.space_group_name_H-M   'P 1'
#
loop_
_entity.id
_entity.type
_entity.pdbx_description
1 polymer ?
#
loop_
_entity_poly.entity_id
_entity_poly.type
_entity_poly.pdbx_seq_one_letter_code
_entity_poly.pdbx_strand_id
1 'polypeptide(L)'
;MVRCRLFLLLLVGLALAGCGGGPEDVEPQAIDPTLDICPVCKMSIVDMHFAAQLIDSMGNPISFDDIGCMVLYLKRLGPEGSQGVKALYVTDFNMLEWLPAREAYYVQGRINTPMGFGIVACSQEEEAQRLAERTEGKVLTWEEVLEAKLTVGFDPARQAEDKGEQDASEERGEEGIPPAR
;
A
#
# COMPACT_ATOMS: atom_id res chain seq x y z
N MET A 1 -30.73 47.69 -25.12
CA MET A 1 -29.41 47.12 -25.46
C MET A 1 -28.57 46.65 -24.24
N VAL A 2 -29.07 46.74 -23.00
CA VAL A 2 -28.30 46.31 -21.80
C VAL A 2 -28.53 44.83 -21.45
N ARG A 3 -29.71 44.27 -21.78
CA ARG A 3 -30.07 42.86 -21.50
C ARG A 3 -29.24 41.84 -22.29
N CYS A 4 -28.80 42.16 -23.52
CA CYS A 4 -27.93 41.29 -24.32
C CYS A 4 -26.48 41.26 -23.80
N ARG A 5 -25.98 42.35 -23.21
CA ARG A 5 -24.61 42.41 -22.66
C ARG A 5 -24.48 41.62 -21.36
N LEU A 6 -25.55 41.58 -20.55
CA LEU A 6 -25.58 40.81 -19.31
C LEU A 6 -25.61 39.29 -19.57
N PHE A 7 -26.28 38.85 -20.64
CA PHE A 7 -26.34 37.45 -21.04
C PHE A 7 -24.99 36.93 -21.57
N LEU A 8 -24.23 37.80 -22.25
CA LEU A 8 -22.89 37.49 -22.77
C LEU A 8 -21.83 37.39 -21.66
N LEU A 9 -22.01 38.12 -20.55
CA LEU A 9 -21.14 38.00 -19.37
C LEU A 9 -21.46 36.75 -18.51
N LEU A 10 -22.70 36.27 -18.53
CA LEU A 10 -23.10 35.04 -17.82
C LEU A 10 -22.56 33.77 -18.51
N LEU A 11 -22.43 33.79 -19.85
CA LEU A 11 -21.89 32.66 -20.64
C LEU A 11 -20.36 32.54 -20.55
N VAL A 12 -19.63 33.63 -20.29
CA VAL A 12 -18.16 33.62 -20.17
C VAL A 12 -17.70 33.14 -18.78
N GLY A 13 -18.54 33.28 -17.74
CA GLY A 13 -18.23 32.80 -16.39
C GLY A 13 -18.28 31.27 -16.22
N LEU A 14 -18.97 30.54 -17.11
CA LEU A 14 -19.16 29.09 -16.99
C LEU A 14 -18.04 28.25 -17.64
N ALA A 15 -17.08 28.88 -18.30
CA ALA A 15 -16.02 28.19 -19.05
C ALA A 15 -14.76 27.86 -18.22
N LEU A 16 -14.72 28.20 -16.93
CA LEU A 16 -13.55 27.99 -16.07
C LEU A 16 -13.71 26.88 -15.02
N ALA A 17 -14.77 26.08 -15.08
CA ALA A 17 -14.79 24.78 -14.41
C ALA A 17 -13.98 23.76 -15.23
N GLY A 18 -12.70 24.05 -15.44
CA GLY A 18 -11.75 23.05 -15.90
C GLY A 18 -11.54 22.04 -14.77
N CYS A 19 -11.77 20.76 -15.05
CA CYS A 19 -11.35 19.65 -14.20
C CYS A 19 -9.82 19.77 -13.98
N GLY A 20 -9.44 20.36 -12.86
CA GLY A 20 -8.09 20.24 -12.34
C GLY A 20 -7.98 18.85 -11.74
N GLY A 21 -7.50 17.90 -12.53
CA GLY A 21 -7.37 16.53 -12.10
C GLY A 21 -6.34 16.41 -11.00
N GLY A 22 -6.82 16.09 -9.79
CA GLY A 22 -5.97 15.83 -8.65
C GLY A 22 -5.32 14.46 -8.76
N PRO A 23 -4.43 14.09 -7.84
CA PRO A 23 -3.98 12.71 -7.67
C PRO A 23 -5.14 11.71 -7.40
N GLU A 24 -6.35 12.20 -7.14
CA GLU A 24 -7.60 11.44 -7.01
C GLU A 24 -8.25 11.03 -8.36
N ASP A 25 -7.74 11.50 -9.49
CA ASP A 25 -8.36 11.23 -10.82
C ASP A 25 -8.00 9.86 -11.43
N VAL A 26 -7.28 9.01 -10.70
CA VAL A 26 -6.78 7.73 -11.24
C VAL A 26 -7.31 6.56 -10.44
N GLU A 27 -8.38 5.97 -10.95
CA GLU A 27 -9.03 4.81 -10.35
C GLU A 27 -8.23 3.52 -10.55
N PRO A 28 -8.38 2.54 -9.63
CA PRO A 28 -7.83 1.20 -9.83
C PRO A 28 -8.53 0.51 -11.00
N GLN A 29 -7.80 -0.34 -11.69
CA GLN A 29 -8.30 -1.12 -12.82
C GLN A 29 -8.74 -2.51 -12.37
N ALA A 30 -9.77 -3.04 -13.04
CA ALA A 30 -10.24 -4.40 -12.81
C ALA A 30 -9.11 -5.41 -13.04
N ILE A 31 -9.04 -6.41 -12.17
CA ILE A 31 -8.06 -7.49 -12.26
C ILE A 31 -8.64 -8.61 -13.12
N ASP A 32 -7.88 -9.07 -14.11
CA ASP A 32 -8.12 -10.29 -14.87
C ASP A 32 -7.18 -11.40 -14.36
N PRO A 33 -7.66 -12.38 -13.57
CA PRO A 33 -6.82 -13.43 -13.00
C PRO A 33 -6.08 -14.30 -14.03
N THR A 34 -6.48 -14.26 -15.30
CA THR A 34 -5.83 -15.00 -16.39
C THR A 34 -4.64 -14.26 -17.00
N LEU A 35 -4.58 -12.94 -16.82
CA LEU A 35 -3.55 -12.06 -17.39
C LEU A 35 -2.67 -11.41 -16.31
N ASP A 36 -3.27 -11.04 -15.18
CA ASP A 36 -2.61 -10.30 -14.10
C ASP A 36 -1.88 -11.25 -13.16
N ILE A 37 -0.55 -11.21 -13.28
CA ILE A 37 0.37 -12.00 -12.47
C ILE A 37 1.14 -11.06 -11.56
N CYS A 38 1.09 -11.31 -10.26
CA CYS A 38 1.86 -10.57 -9.27
C CYS A 38 3.37 -10.61 -9.61
N PRO A 39 4.04 -9.46 -9.81
CA PRO A 39 5.44 -9.44 -10.24
C PRO A 39 6.40 -9.95 -9.16
N VAL A 40 5.95 -10.04 -7.91
CA VAL A 40 6.75 -10.45 -6.74
C VAL A 40 6.68 -11.97 -6.54
N CYS A 41 5.49 -12.53 -6.34
CA CYS A 41 5.32 -13.97 -6.08
C CYS A 41 5.09 -14.83 -7.33
N LYS A 42 4.82 -14.21 -8.49
CA LYS A 42 4.49 -14.89 -9.76
C LYS A 42 3.21 -15.71 -9.75
N MET A 43 2.32 -15.46 -8.78
CA MET A 43 0.97 -16.04 -8.74
C MET A 43 -0.04 -15.15 -9.47
N SER A 44 -1.07 -15.78 -10.03
CA SER A 44 -2.29 -15.11 -10.50
C SER A 44 -3.02 -14.50 -9.33
N ILE A 45 -3.63 -13.34 -9.53
CA ILE A 45 -4.37 -12.63 -8.48
C ILE A 45 -5.81 -13.10 -8.50
N VAL A 46 -6.13 -14.01 -7.59
CA VAL A 46 -7.44 -14.69 -7.54
C VAL A 46 -8.28 -14.27 -6.35
N ASP A 47 -7.64 -13.86 -5.26
CA ASP A 47 -8.32 -13.49 -4.02
C ASP A 47 -8.28 -11.98 -3.81
N MET A 48 -9.41 -11.35 -4.11
CA MET A 48 -9.58 -9.91 -4.01
C MET A 48 -9.60 -9.40 -2.56
N HIS A 49 -9.61 -10.24 -1.51
CA HIS A 49 -9.51 -9.71 -0.13
C HIS A 49 -8.09 -9.22 0.22
N PHE A 50 -7.09 -9.65 -0.53
CA PHE A 50 -5.67 -9.36 -0.28
C PHE A 50 -5.01 -8.57 -1.40
N ALA A 51 -5.77 -8.28 -2.46
CA ALA A 51 -5.25 -7.68 -3.66
C ALA A 51 -4.78 -6.24 -3.38
N ALA A 52 -3.72 -5.86 -4.06
CA ALA A 52 -3.22 -4.50 -4.07
C ALA A 52 -2.86 -4.08 -5.49
N GLN A 53 -2.85 -2.79 -5.76
CA GLN A 53 -2.55 -2.27 -7.08
C GLN A 53 -1.77 -0.97 -6.99
N LEU A 54 -0.70 -0.89 -7.78
CA LEU A 54 0.07 0.32 -8.03
C LEU A 54 -0.32 0.83 -9.41
N ILE A 55 -0.65 2.11 -9.51
CA ILE A 55 -0.80 2.78 -10.80
C ILE A 55 0.45 3.61 -11.09
N ASP A 56 1.12 3.33 -12.20
CA ASP A 56 2.33 4.07 -12.58
C ASP A 56 2.01 5.49 -13.10
N SER A 57 3.04 6.29 -13.32
CA SER A 57 2.93 7.66 -13.87
C SER A 57 2.24 7.73 -15.23
N MET A 58 2.23 6.64 -16.00
CA MET A 58 1.56 6.52 -17.30
C MET A 58 0.11 6.02 -17.17
N GLY A 59 -0.33 5.62 -15.97
CA GLY A 59 -1.68 5.09 -15.72
C GLY A 59 -1.80 3.58 -15.86
N ASN A 60 -0.69 2.84 -16.01
CA ASN A 60 -0.76 1.38 -16.12
C ASN A 60 -0.86 0.74 -14.71
N PRO A 61 -1.69 -0.30 -14.55
CA PRO A 61 -1.78 -1.03 -13.30
C PRO A 61 -0.66 -2.07 -13.17
N ILE A 62 -0.12 -2.17 -11.97
CA ILE A 62 0.69 -3.30 -11.51
C ILE A 62 -0.05 -3.89 -10.31
N SER A 63 -0.65 -5.05 -10.51
CA SER A 63 -1.47 -5.70 -9.49
C SER A 63 -0.63 -6.71 -8.68
N PHE A 64 -0.99 -6.91 -7.42
CA PHE A 64 -0.31 -7.79 -6.47
C PHE A 64 -1.31 -8.71 -5.79
N ASP A 65 -0.90 -9.96 -5.60
CA ASP A 65 -1.71 -11.02 -4.96
C ASP A 65 -1.81 -10.86 -3.43
N ASP A 66 -0.93 -10.05 -2.84
CA ASP A 66 -0.88 -9.78 -1.42
C ASP A 66 -0.36 -8.36 -1.18
N ILE A 67 -0.92 -7.65 -0.20
CA ILE A 67 -0.45 -6.31 0.21
C ILE A 67 1.05 -6.33 0.51
N GLY A 68 1.57 -7.40 1.15
CA GLY A 68 2.99 -7.51 1.42
C GLY A 68 3.85 -7.63 0.16
N CYS A 69 3.33 -8.19 -0.94
CA CYS A 69 4.02 -8.17 -2.23
C CYS A 69 4.17 -6.74 -2.78
N MET A 70 3.13 -5.91 -2.67
CA MET A 70 3.20 -4.51 -3.09
C MET A 70 4.26 -3.75 -2.26
N VAL A 71 4.31 -3.96 -0.94
CA VAL A 71 5.31 -3.33 -0.07
C VAL A 71 6.73 -3.75 -0.44
N LEU A 72 6.98 -5.06 -0.66
CA LEU A 72 8.29 -5.54 -1.12
C LEU A 72 8.69 -4.94 -2.46
N TYR A 73 7.73 -4.76 -3.38
CA TYR A 73 7.96 -4.12 -4.66
C TYR A 73 8.37 -2.65 -4.50
N LEU A 74 7.65 -1.89 -3.68
CA LEU A 74 7.95 -0.49 -3.36
C LEU A 74 9.34 -0.33 -2.73
N LYS A 75 9.71 -1.20 -1.78
CA LYS A 75 11.06 -1.22 -1.19
C LYS A 75 12.16 -1.41 -2.24
N ARG A 76 11.91 -2.28 -3.22
CA ARG A 76 12.87 -2.57 -4.29
C ARG A 76 13.00 -1.44 -5.31
N LEU A 77 11.94 -0.67 -5.55
CA LEU A 77 12.00 0.54 -6.39
C LEU A 77 12.92 1.61 -5.81
N GLY A 78 12.98 1.72 -4.48
CA GLY A 78 13.74 2.75 -3.79
C GLY A 78 13.18 4.16 -4.03
N PRO A 79 13.85 5.20 -3.51
CA PRO A 79 13.35 6.58 -3.56
C PRO A 79 13.15 7.13 -4.98
N GLU A 80 14.06 6.79 -5.91
CA GLU A 80 14.00 7.25 -7.30
C GLU A 80 12.85 6.57 -8.06
N GLY A 81 12.70 5.25 -7.92
CA GLY A 81 11.61 4.52 -8.56
C GLY A 81 10.23 4.90 -8.02
N SER A 82 10.16 5.33 -6.75
CA SER A 82 8.91 5.81 -6.14
C SER A 82 8.35 7.07 -6.80
N GLN A 83 9.16 7.85 -7.52
CA GLN A 83 8.68 9.00 -8.30
C GLN A 83 7.77 8.59 -9.47
N GLY A 84 7.88 7.34 -9.92
CA GLY A 84 7.04 6.78 -10.98
C GLY A 84 5.68 6.27 -10.50
N VAL A 85 5.37 6.36 -9.21
CA VAL A 85 4.12 5.88 -8.61
C VAL A 85 3.10 7.02 -8.57
N LYS A 86 1.97 6.83 -9.26
CA LYS A 86 0.89 7.81 -9.32
C LYS A 86 -0.16 7.57 -8.24
N ALA A 87 -0.55 6.30 -8.03
CA ALA A 87 -1.52 5.92 -7.01
C ALA A 87 -1.23 4.51 -6.46
N LEU A 88 -1.73 4.25 -5.25
CA LEU A 88 -1.64 2.96 -4.58
C LEU A 88 -3.01 2.61 -4.00
N TYR A 89 -3.45 1.40 -4.27
CA TYR A 89 -4.74 0.88 -3.85
C TYR A 89 -4.57 -0.46 -3.16
N VAL A 90 -5.43 -0.71 -2.17
CA VAL A 90 -5.60 -1.99 -1.49
C VAL A 90 -7.08 -2.31 -1.43
N THR A 91 -7.44 -3.57 -1.33
CA THR A 91 -8.83 -3.99 -1.15
C THR A 91 -9.21 -4.07 0.31
N ASP A 92 -10.40 -3.59 0.65
CA ASP A 92 -11.02 -3.83 1.95
C ASP A 92 -11.24 -5.33 2.16
N PHE A 93 -10.77 -5.85 3.29
CA PHE A 93 -10.78 -7.27 3.62
C PHE A 93 -12.17 -7.87 3.81
N ASN A 94 -13.21 -7.07 4.03
CA ASN A 94 -14.58 -7.56 4.24
C ASN A 94 -15.52 -7.12 3.11
N MET A 95 -15.34 -5.91 2.61
CA MET A 95 -16.21 -5.28 1.62
C MET A 95 -15.76 -5.52 0.18
N LEU A 96 -14.50 -5.91 -0.04
CA LEU A 96 -13.89 -6.08 -1.38
C LEU A 96 -13.88 -4.79 -2.23
N GLU A 97 -13.99 -3.64 -1.59
CA GLU A 97 -13.90 -2.32 -2.23
C GLU A 97 -12.46 -1.86 -2.28
N TRP A 98 -12.09 -1.14 -3.34
CA TRP A 98 -10.77 -0.52 -3.42
C TRP A 98 -10.68 0.70 -2.49
N LEU A 99 -9.58 0.78 -1.76
CA LEU A 99 -9.23 1.86 -0.84
C LEU A 99 -7.91 2.49 -1.27
N PRO A 100 -7.77 3.83 -1.23
CA PRO A 100 -6.46 4.45 -1.30
C PRO A 100 -5.57 3.90 -0.17
N ALA A 101 -4.39 3.37 -0.52
CA ALA A 101 -3.53 2.67 0.45
C ALA A 101 -3.12 3.57 1.65
N ARG A 102 -3.07 4.88 1.46
CA ARG A 102 -2.71 5.84 2.52
C ARG A 102 -3.87 6.16 3.48
N GLU A 103 -5.09 5.81 3.11
CA GLU A 103 -6.31 6.10 3.87
C GLU A 103 -6.88 4.87 4.59
N ALA A 104 -6.38 3.68 4.25
CA ALA A 104 -6.81 2.44 4.87
C ALA A 104 -6.19 2.23 6.27
N TYR A 105 -6.89 1.47 7.11
CA TYR A 105 -6.39 0.95 8.37
C TYR A 105 -5.90 -0.48 8.14
N TYR A 106 -4.70 -0.80 8.62
CA TYR A 106 -4.11 -2.12 8.38
C TYR A 106 -4.13 -2.95 9.64
N VAL A 107 -4.23 -4.27 9.49
CA VAL A 107 -4.05 -5.23 10.58
C VAL A 107 -2.98 -6.22 10.18
N GLN A 108 -1.97 -6.37 11.03
CA GLN A 108 -1.02 -7.47 10.94
C GLN A 108 -1.24 -8.44 12.09
N GLY A 109 -1.65 -9.67 11.79
CA GLY A 109 -1.97 -10.69 12.78
C GLY A 109 -1.88 -12.11 12.24
N ARG A 110 -2.44 -13.09 12.98
CA ARG A 110 -2.56 -14.47 12.53
C ARG A 110 -3.67 -14.62 11.48
N ILE A 111 -3.40 -14.07 10.30
CA ILE A 111 -4.31 -14.06 9.16
C ILE A 111 -3.63 -14.83 8.02
N ASN A 112 -4.34 -15.80 7.45
CA ASN A 112 -3.86 -16.54 6.30
C ASN A 112 -4.05 -15.67 5.05
N THR A 113 -2.97 -15.02 4.62
CA THR A 113 -2.91 -14.30 3.34
C THR A 113 -2.19 -15.17 2.29
N PRO A 114 -2.33 -14.92 0.98
CA PRO A 114 -1.79 -15.78 -0.08
C PRO A 114 -0.29 -16.03 0.05
N MET A 115 0.47 -15.00 0.44
CA MET A 115 1.92 -15.11 0.67
C MET A 115 2.29 -15.21 2.15
N GLY A 116 1.26 -15.30 3.00
CA GLY A 116 1.37 -15.31 4.45
C GLY A 116 2.16 -14.11 4.93
N PHE A 117 1.80 -12.87 4.63
CA PHE A 117 2.35 -11.71 5.32
C PHE A 117 1.51 -11.33 6.55
N GLY A 118 0.28 -11.86 6.62
CA GLY A 118 -0.65 -11.62 7.72
C GLY A 118 -1.21 -10.21 7.72
N ILE A 119 -1.07 -9.46 6.62
CA ILE A 119 -1.49 -8.06 6.50
C ILE A 119 -2.78 -7.98 5.67
N VAL A 120 -3.77 -7.29 6.21
CA VAL A 120 -5.02 -6.96 5.51
C VAL A 120 -5.39 -5.50 5.74
N ALA A 121 -6.25 -4.95 4.89
CA ALA A 121 -6.73 -3.57 4.97
C ALA A 121 -8.22 -3.51 5.34
N CYS A 122 -8.60 -2.47 6.07
CA CYS A 122 -9.98 -2.15 6.44
C CYS A 122 -10.25 -0.67 6.20
N SER A 123 -11.46 -0.36 5.72
CA SER A 123 -11.95 1.00 5.52
C SER A 123 -12.28 1.72 6.83
N GLN A 124 -12.56 0.96 7.90
CA GLN A 124 -12.96 1.51 9.19
C GLN A 124 -12.00 1.09 10.31
N GLU A 125 -11.60 2.06 11.12
CA GLU A 125 -10.69 1.84 12.26
C GLU A 125 -11.26 0.84 13.27
N GLU A 126 -12.55 0.94 13.61
CA GLU A 126 -13.20 0.06 14.58
C GLU A 126 -13.26 -1.40 14.10
N GLU A 127 -13.28 -1.62 12.78
CA GLU A 127 -13.15 -2.96 12.20
C GLU A 127 -11.72 -3.48 12.29
N ALA A 128 -10.73 -2.65 11.97
CA ALA A 128 -9.32 -3.00 12.12
C ALA A 128 -8.99 -3.37 13.58
N GLN A 129 -9.48 -2.60 14.55
CA GLN A 129 -9.30 -2.87 15.98
C GLN A 129 -9.89 -4.23 16.38
N ARG A 130 -11.15 -4.50 16.01
CA ARG A 130 -11.79 -5.80 16.30
C ARG A 130 -11.09 -6.98 15.63
N LEU A 131 -10.60 -6.78 14.40
CA LEU A 131 -9.88 -7.81 13.68
C LEU A 131 -8.51 -8.09 14.31
N ALA A 132 -7.81 -7.04 14.76
CA ALA A 132 -6.55 -7.17 15.48
C ALA A 132 -6.73 -7.99 16.76
N GLU A 133 -7.76 -7.70 17.57
CA GLU A 133 -8.07 -8.48 18.78
C GLU A 133 -8.32 -9.96 18.47
N ARG A 134 -9.13 -10.26 17.45
CA ARG A 134 -9.50 -11.63 17.07
C ARG A 134 -8.34 -12.44 16.48
N THR A 135 -7.36 -11.77 15.90
CA THR A 135 -6.25 -12.41 15.19
C THR A 135 -4.94 -12.34 15.96
N GLU A 136 -4.98 -11.91 17.23
CA GLU A 136 -3.79 -11.67 18.07
C GLU A 136 -2.77 -10.77 17.35
N GLY A 137 -3.30 -9.77 16.63
CA GLY A 137 -2.56 -8.86 15.78
C GLY A 137 -2.49 -7.44 16.33
N LYS A 138 -2.03 -6.53 15.49
CA LYS A 138 -1.95 -5.09 15.75
C LYS A 138 -2.48 -4.28 14.58
N VAL A 139 -3.10 -3.14 14.89
CA VAL A 139 -3.43 -2.13 13.88
C VAL A 139 -2.16 -1.39 13.48
N LEU A 140 -2.00 -1.13 12.19
CA LEU A 140 -0.87 -0.43 11.59
C LEU A 140 -1.36 0.73 10.73
N THR A 141 -0.57 1.80 10.72
CA THR A 141 -0.60 2.85 9.70
C THR A 141 0.07 2.37 8.41
N TRP A 142 -0.16 3.10 7.31
CA TRP A 142 0.52 2.82 6.04
C TRP A 142 2.05 2.89 6.17
N GLU A 143 2.57 3.87 6.91
CA GLU A 143 4.00 4.03 7.17
C GLU A 143 4.58 2.83 7.93
N GLU A 144 3.86 2.31 8.93
CA GLU A 144 4.29 1.11 9.65
C GLU A 144 4.24 -0.16 8.79
N VAL A 145 3.29 -0.25 7.85
CA VAL A 145 3.25 -1.33 6.84
C VAL A 145 4.47 -1.25 5.92
N LEU A 146 4.86 -0.04 5.49
CA LEU A 146 6.07 0.17 4.70
C LEU A 146 7.33 -0.23 5.49
N GLU A 147 7.39 -0.01 6.80
CA GLU A 147 8.55 -0.40 7.60
C GLU A 147 8.51 -1.86 8.09
N ALA A 148 7.41 -2.59 7.86
CA ALA A 148 7.27 -3.97 8.31
C ALA A 148 8.39 -4.88 7.75
N LYS A 149 8.95 -5.73 8.62
CA LYS A 149 9.89 -6.78 8.23
C LYS A 149 9.11 -7.93 7.59
N LEU A 150 9.02 -7.89 6.26
CA LEU A 150 8.29 -8.86 5.47
C LEU A 150 9.20 -10.01 5.05
N THR A 151 8.86 -11.22 5.50
CA THR A 151 9.42 -12.47 5.00
C THR A 151 8.26 -13.30 4.45
N VAL A 152 8.46 -13.96 3.31
CA VAL A 152 7.43 -14.84 2.74
C VAL A 152 7.19 -15.99 3.72
N GLY A 153 5.92 -16.20 4.11
CA GLY A 153 5.55 -17.22 5.10
C GLY A 153 5.71 -16.75 6.55
N PHE A 154 5.03 -15.67 6.92
CA PHE A 154 4.86 -15.11 8.26
C PHE A 154 4.60 -16.22 9.28
N ASP A 155 5.61 -16.41 10.12
CA ASP A 155 5.54 -17.17 11.36
C ASP A 155 5.81 -16.19 12.50
N PRO A 156 4.80 -15.86 13.34
CA PRO A 156 4.97 -14.95 14.47
C PRO A 156 6.08 -15.39 15.43
N ALA A 157 6.40 -16.69 15.51
CA ALA A 157 7.46 -17.21 16.36
C ALA A 157 8.86 -16.80 15.87
N ARG A 158 9.08 -16.75 14.54
CA ARG A 158 10.37 -16.34 13.96
C ARG A 158 10.69 -14.86 14.15
N GLN A 159 9.68 -13.98 14.18
CA GLN A 159 9.93 -12.55 14.41
C GLN A 159 10.36 -12.22 15.84
N ALA A 160 10.00 -13.06 16.82
CA ALA A 160 10.50 -12.93 18.19
C ALA A 160 12.00 -13.29 18.28
N GLU A 161 12.45 -14.25 17.46
CA GLU A 161 13.86 -14.65 17.36
C GLU A 161 14.72 -13.57 16.67
N ASP A 162 14.23 -13.00 15.57
CA ASP A 162 14.92 -11.94 14.80
C ASP A 162 15.11 -10.63 15.59
N LYS A 163 14.24 -10.35 16.58
CA LYS A 163 14.44 -9.22 17.51
C LYS A 163 15.60 -9.47 18.47
N GLY A 164 15.79 -10.70 18.95
CA GLY A 164 16.88 -11.04 19.87
C GLY A 164 18.27 -10.98 19.23
N GLU A 165 18.36 -11.23 17.92
CA GLU A 165 19.63 -11.16 17.17
C GLU A 165 20.06 -9.71 16.88
N GLN A 166 19.12 -8.80 16.63
CA GLN A 166 19.42 -7.40 16.31
C GLN A 166 19.90 -6.60 17.53
N ASP A 167 19.28 -6.81 18.69
CA ASP A 167 19.71 -6.18 19.95
C ASP A 167 21.15 -6.61 20.34
N ALA A 168 21.58 -7.82 19.96
CA ALA A 168 22.94 -8.30 20.21
C ALA A 168 24.01 -7.70 19.27
N SER A 169 23.61 -7.10 18.15
CA SER A 169 24.53 -6.53 17.16
C SER A 169 24.82 -5.04 17.37
N GLU A 170 23.94 -4.31 18.06
CA GLU A 170 24.14 -2.89 18.40
C GLU A 170 25.08 -2.69 19.60
N GLU A 171 25.30 -3.70 20.45
CA GLU A 171 26.26 -3.62 21.57
C GLU A 171 27.73 -3.85 21.17
N ARG A 172 28.03 -4.14 19.89
CA ARG A 172 29.40 -4.44 19.42
C ARG A 172 29.92 -3.41 18.39
N GLY A 173 29.79 -2.13 18.71
CA GLY A 173 30.09 -1.04 17.80
C GLY A 173 30.96 0.09 18.35
N GLU A 174 31.90 -0.15 19.27
CA GLU A 174 32.86 0.89 19.68
C GLU A 174 34.19 0.32 20.21
N GLU A 175 35.04 -0.22 19.32
CA GLU A 175 36.48 -0.33 19.62
C GLU A 175 37.29 0.27 18.47
N GLY A 176 38.00 1.35 18.81
CA GLY A 176 38.62 2.29 17.90
C GLY A 176 39.74 1.74 17.03
N ILE A 177 39.84 2.31 15.83
CA ILE A 177 40.97 2.17 14.91
C ILE A 177 42.20 2.84 15.54
N PRO A 178 43.29 2.11 15.83
CA PRO A 178 44.55 2.75 16.21
C PRO A 178 45.21 3.43 14.99
N PRO A 179 45.89 4.58 15.17
CA PRO A 179 46.46 5.31 14.05
C PRO A 179 47.65 4.58 13.44
N ALA A 180 47.68 4.57 12.10
CA ALA A 180 48.77 4.01 11.31
C ALA A 180 50.08 4.77 11.55
N ARG A 181 51.18 4.02 11.67
CA ARG A 181 52.56 4.51 11.49
C ARG A 181 53.14 3.89 10.23
#